data_AF-A0AAV5JYK4-F1
#
_entry.id   AF-A0AAV5JYK4-F1
#
_cell.length_a   1.000
_cell.length_b   1.000
_cell.length_c   1.000
_cell.angle_alpha   90.00
_cell.angle_beta   90.00
_cell.angle_gamma   90.00
#
_symmetry.space_group_name_H-M   'P 1'
#
loop_
_entity.id
_entity.type
_entity.pdbx_description
1 polymer ?
#
loop_
_entity_poly.entity_id
_entity_poly.type
_entity_poly.pdbx_seq_one_letter_code
_entity_poly.pdbx_strand_id
1 'polypeptide(L)'
;MARATSSLLLLLSVMYLAVKSKSATNFIEDSCSVTPYPALCVLTLSFYAAMIQQSPFILAETALSVGLVESQSTKAFMSEVTKFRGLKPREFDAIENCIDDLGDSIDSLSKSVQEMKQMGDAIAKEQEFQSHTSATS
;
A
#
# COMPACT_ATOMS: atom_id res chain seq x y z
N MET A 1 37.24 -23.66 13.39
CA MET A 1 36.64 -22.44 13.99
C MET A 1 35.93 -21.56 12.96
N ALA A 2 36.56 -21.17 11.84
CA ALA A 2 35.92 -20.34 10.80
C ALA A 2 34.63 -20.90 10.16
N ARG A 3 34.52 -22.23 10.01
CA ARG A 3 33.29 -22.89 9.50
C ARG A 3 32.11 -22.80 10.47
N ALA A 4 32.39 -22.88 11.78
CA ALA A 4 31.37 -22.79 12.82
C ALA A 4 30.90 -21.34 13.02
N THR A 5 31.81 -20.36 12.93
CA THR A 5 31.46 -18.94 12.98
C THR A 5 30.68 -18.50 11.74
N SER A 6 31.05 -18.96 10.55
CA SER A 6 30.29 -18.71 9.32
C SER A 6 28.88 -19.32 9.37
N SER A 7 28.75 -20.56 9.89
CA SER A 7 27.44 -21.19 10.08
C SER A 7 26.59 -20.46 11.12
N LEU A 8 27.19 -19.99 12.21
CA LEU A 8 26.48 -19.22 13.25
C LEU A 8 25.98 -17.87 12.71
N LEU A 9 26.78 -17.16 11.92
CA LEU A 9 26.38 -15.89 11.30
C LEU A 9 25.22 -16.08 10.30
N LEU A 10 25.24 -17.16 9.52
CA LEU A 10 24.14 -17.52 8.62
C LEU A 10 22.84 -17.83 9.39
N LEU A 11 22.94 -18.53 10.53
CA LEU A 11 21.76 -18.81 11.36
C LEU A 11 21.20 -17.52 11.98
N LEU A 12 22.06 -16.61 12.45
CA LEU A 12 21.63 -15.33 13.01
C LEU A 12 20.93 -14.44 11.98
N SER A 13 21.44 -14.38 10.75
CA SER A 13 20.81 -13.58 9.69
C SER A 13 19.44 -14.15 9.29
N VAL A 14 19.31 -15.48 9.16
CA VAL A 14 18.03 -16.13 8.87
C VAL A 14 17.01 -15.87 9.97
N MET A 15 17.41 -16.01 11.24
CA MET A 15 16.52 -15.72 12.37
C MET A 15 16.07 -14.26 12.40
N TYR A 16 16.99 -13.33 12.14
CA TYR A 16 16.66 -11.90 12.08
C TYR A 16 15.63 -11.59 10.98
N LEU A 17 15.81 -12.15 9.78
CA LEU A 17 14.86 -11.97 8.68
C LEU A 17 13.48 -12.57 9.01
N ALA A 18 13.44 -13.75 9.63
CA ALA A 18 12.20 -14.39 10.05
C ALA A 18 11.43 -13.55 11.09
N VAL A 19 12.13 -13.01 12.09
CA VAL A 19 11.54 -12.12 13.10
C VAL A 19 11.02 -10.84 12.45
N LYS A 20 11.79 -10.23 11.55
CA LYS A 20 11.41 -8.98 10.88
C LYS A 20 10.17 -9.18 10.00
N SER A 21 10.11 -10.28 9.25
CA SER A 21 8.94 -10.64 8.44
C SER A 21 7.70 -10.85 9.30
N LYS A 22 7.82 -11.60 10.42
CA LYS A 22 6.69 -11.83 11.32
C LYS A 22 6.18 -10.52 11.92
N SER A 23 7.08 -9.63 12.32
CA SER A 23 6.71 -8.33 12.89
C SER A 23 5.96 -7.45 11.88
N ALA A 24 6.36 -7.48 10.60
CA ALA A 24 5.67 -6.75 9.54
C ALA A 24 4.27 -7.31 9.27
N THR A 25 4.12 -8.64 9.24
CA THR A 25 2.81 -9.28 9.08
C THR A 25 1.87 -8.95 10.24
N ASN A 26 2.33 -9.06 11.49
CA ASN A 26 1.52 -8.70 12.66
C ASN A 26 1.09 -7.22 12.61
N PHE A 27 2.00 -6.31 12.23
CA PHE A 27 1.67 -4.89 12.08
C PHE A 27 0.57 -4.65 11.04
N ILE A 28 0.59 -5.38 9.92
CA ILE A 28 -0.46 -5.32 8.90
C ILE A 28 -1.78 -5.88 9.45
N GLU A 29 -1.77 -7.02 10.15
CA GLU A 29 -2.96 -7.60 10.77
C GLU A 29 -3.62 -6.62 11.75
N ASP A 30 -2.82 -6.03 12.64
CA ASP A 30 -3.29 -5.04 13.62
C ASP A 30 -3.87 -3.80 12.91
N SER A 31 -3.17 -3.28 11.90
CA SER A 31 -3.62 -2.10 11.13
C SER A 31 -4.90 -2.38 10.34
N CYS A 32 -5.05 -3.58 9.80
CA CYS A 32 -6.22 -3.98 9.02
C CYS A 32 -7.44 -4.30 9.89
N SER A 33 -7.26 -4.60 11.18
CA SER A 33 -8.33 -5.01 12.10
C SER A 33 -9.45 -3.97 12.26
N VAL A 34 -9.13 -2.68 12.06
CA VAL A 34 -10.07 -1.55 12.15
C VAL A 34 -10.72 -1.18 10.82
N THR A 35 -10.38 -1.90 9.74
CA THR A 35 -10.98 -1.65 8.42
C THR A 35 -12.31 -2.39 8.27
N PRO A 36 -13.23 -1.94 7.39
CA PRO A 36 -14.48 -2.66 7.14
C PRO A 36 -14.30 -4.05 6.51
N TYR A 37 -13.15 -4.28 5.83
CA TYR A 37 -12.84 -5.55 5.17
C TYR A 37 -11.46 -6.08 5.62
N PRO A 38 -11.29 -6.52 6.88
CA PRO A 38 -9.98 -6.88 7.42
C PRO A 38 -9.26 -7.97 6.63
N ALA A 39 -10.00 -9.02 6.23
CA ALA A 39 -9.43 -10.13 5.48
C ALA A 39 -8.89 -9.69 4.10
N LEU A 40 -9.61 -8.81 3.40
CA LEU A 40 -9.17 -8.27 2.12
C LEU A 40 -7.96 -7.34 2.32
N CYS A 41 -7.98 -6.48 3.34
CA CYS A 41 -6.86 -5.61 3.68
C CYS A 41 -5.57 -6.41 3.93
N VAL A 42 -5.64 -7.45 4.77
CA VAL A 42 -4.48 -8.31 5.07
C VAL A 42 -4.00 -9.03 3.81
N LEU A 43 -4.90 -9.63 3.04
CA LEU A 43 -4.56 -10.33 1.81
C LEU A 43 -3.80 -9.42 0.83
N THR A 44 -4.33 -8.21 0.63
CA THR A 44 -3.78 -7.23 -0.31
C THR A 44 -2.43 -6.68 0.16
N LEU A 45 -2.32 -6.28 1.42
CA LEU A 45 -1.12 -5.59 1.93
C LEU A 45 0.02 -6.55 2.32
N SER A 46 -0.26 -7.81 2.60
CA SER A 46 0.78 -8.78 2.99
C SER A 46 1.83 -8.99 1.91
N PHE A 47 1.47 -8.84 0.63
CA PHE A 47 2.44 -8.86 -0.48
C PHE A 47 3.52 -7.76 -0.34
N TYR A 48 3.17 -6.65 0.28
CA TYR A 48 4.04 -5.48 0.48
C TYR A 48 4.69 -5.43 1.86
N ALA A 49 4.59 -6.49 2.67
CA ALA A 49 5.06 -6.50 4.07
C ALA A 49 6.54 -6.12 4.22
N ALA A 50 7.40 -6.53 3.29
CA ALA A 50 8.82 -6.17 3.33
C ALA A 50 9.08 -4.66 3.13
N MET A 51 8.23 -4.00 2.33
CA MET A 51 8.27 -2.55 2.10
C MET A 51 7.64 -1.81 3.29
N ILE A 52 6.44 -2.23 3.71
CA ILE A 52 5.67 -1.61 4.80
C ILE A 52 6.43 -1.67 6.14
N GLN A 53 7.04 -2.82 6.45
CA GLN A 53 7.65 -3.10 7.74
C GLN A 53 6.68 -2.76 8.89
N GLN A 54 6.98 -1.75 9.69
CA GLN A 54 6.14 -1.26 10.78
C GLN A 54 5.83 0.24 10.62
N SER A 55 5.87 0.75 9.38
CA SER A 55 5.63 2.16 9.12
C SER A 55 4.15 2.40 8.76
N PRO A 56 3.39 3.15 9.59
CA PRO A 56 2.01 3.49 9.27
C PRO A 56 1.91 4.39 8.03
N PHE A 57 2.92 5.24 7.81
CA PHE A 57 2.99 6.08 6.62
C PHE A 57 3.15 5.24 5.35
N ILE A 58 4.11 4.31 5.32
CA ILE A 58 4.31 3.44 4.15
C ILE A 58 3.11 2.51 3.95
N LEU A 59 2.49 2.02 5.02
CA LEU A 59 1.27 1.22 4.95
C LEU A 59 0.15 1.98 4.23
N ALA A 60 -0.14 3.21 4.66
CA ALA A 60 -1.21 4.00 4.07
C ALA A 60 -0.88 4.45 2.63
N GLU A 61 0.38 4.80 2.32
CA GLU A 61 0.80 5.12 0.95
C GLU A 61 0.64 3.92 0.02
N THR A 62 1.03 2.73 0.50
CA THR A 62 0.87 1.47 -0.22
C THR A 62 -0.61 1.16 -0.45
N ALA A 63 -1.45 1.29 0.57
CA ALA A 63 -2.88 1.04 0.45
C ALA A 63 -3.56 1.97 -0.55
N LEU A 64 -3.24 3.27 -0.53
CA LEU A 64 -3.73 4.24 -1.51
C LEU A 64 -3.26 3.91 -2.93
N SER A 65 -1.99 3.54 -3.09
CA SER A 65 -1.42 3.18 -4.39
C SER A 65 -2.05 1.92 -4.98
N VAL A 66 -2.28 0.90 -4.15
CA VAL A 66 -2.98 -0.32 -4.58
C VAL A 66 -4.43 0.01 -4.95
N GLY A 67 -5.14 0.78 -4.13
CA GLY A 67 -6.51 1.21 -4.44
C GLY A 67 -6.61 1.98 -5.76
N LEU A 68 -5.64 2.83 -6.07
CA LEU A 68 -5.55 3.55 -7.34
C LEU A 68 -5.40 2.59 -8.53
N VAL A 69 -4.47 1.63 -8.44
CA VAL A 69 -4.22 0.64 -9.50
C VAL A 69 -5.45 -0.26 -9.72
N GLU A 70 -6.08 -0.72 -8.65
CA GLU A 70 -7.29 -1.55 -8.74
C GLU A 70 -8.47 -0.77 -9.31
N SER A 71 -8.61 0.52 -8.97
CA SER A 71 -9.66 1.38 -9.54
C SER A 71 -9.46 1.61 -11.03
N GLN A 72 -8.22 1.85 -11.47
CA GLN A 72 -7.86 1.96 -12.89
C GLN A 72 -8.15 0.66 -13.66
N SER A 73 -7.77 -0.48 -13.07
CA SER A 73 -8.02 -1.81 -13.65
C SER A 73 -9.52 -2.09 -13.75
N THR A 74 -10.29 -1.73 -12.73
CA THR A 74 -11.74 -1.88 -12.70
C THR A 74 -12.41 -1.00 -13.75
N LYS A 75 -11.99 0.27 -13.90
CA LYS A 75 -12.49 1.17 -14.93
C LYS A 75 -12.24 0.60 -16.33
N ALA A 76 -11.01 0.14 -16.60
CA ALA A 76 -10.66 -0.50 -17.87
C ALA A 76 -11.51 -1.74 -18.14
N PHE A 77 -11.71 -2.59 -17.13
CA PHE A 77 -12.57 -3.76 -17.24
C PHE A 77 -14.02 -3.37 -17.57
N MET A 78 -14.59 -2.37 -16.88
CA MET A 78 -15.94 -1.87 -17.17
C MET A 78 -16.07 -1.33 -18.60
N SER A 79 -15.05 -0.65 -19.12
CA SER A 79 -15.01 -0.21 -20.53
C SER A 79 -14.95 -1.37 -21.54
N GLU A 80 -14.46 -2.54 -21.15
CA GLU A 80 -14.56 -3.74 -21.99
C GLU A 80 -15.96 -4.38 -21.89
N VAL A 81 -16.60 -4.31 -20.72
CA VAL A 81 -17.96 -4.83 -20.52
C VAL A 81 -18.97 -4.11 -21.43
N THR A 82 -18.82 -2.79 -21.65
CA THR A 82 -19.72 -2.02 -22.54
C THR A 82 -19.70 -2.50 -24.00
N LYS A 83 -18.65 -3.23 -24.41
CA LYS A 83 -18.52 -3.80 -25.76
C LYS A 83 -19.28 -5.13 -25.94
N PHE A 84 -19.81 -5.69 -24.86
CA PHE A 84 -20.53 -6.96 -24.90
C PHE A 84 -21.83 -6.83 -25.71
N ARG A 85 -22.03 -7.75 -26.66
CA ARG A 85 -23.26 -7.79 -27.46
C ARG A 85 -24.41 -8.33 -26.60
N GLY A 86 -25.47 -7.55 -26.46
CA GLY A 86 -26.68 -7.97 -25.75
C GLY A 86 -26.99 -7.17 -24.48
N LEU A 87 -26.20 -6.14 -24.17
CA LEU A 87 -26.57 -5.17 -23.14
C LEU A 87 -27.86 -4.44 -23.51
N LYS A 88 -28.80 -4.37 -22.56
CA LYS A 88 -29.96 -3.49 -22.68
C LYS A 88 -29.50 -2.03 -22.50
N PRO A 89 -30.23 -1.05 -23.07
CA PRO A 89 -29.88 0.37 -22.92
C PRO A 89 -29.65 0.79 -21.46
N ARG A 90 -30.53 0.38 -20.55
CA ARG A 90 -30.40 0.68 -19.12
C ARG A 90 -29.16 0.06 -18.46
N GLU A 91 -28.72 -1.10 -18.92
CA GLU A 91 -27.52 -1.77 -18.41
C GLU A 91 -26.27 -1.05 -18.91
N PHE A 92 -26.27 -0.64 -20.19
CA PHE A 92 -25.22 0.19 -20.76
C PHE A 92 -25.08 1.53 -20.01
N ASP A 93 -26.19 2.26 -19.82
CA ASP A 93 -26.19 3.55 -19.11
C ASP A 93 -25.67 3.41 -17.66
N ALA A 94 -26.02 2.31 -16.98
CA ALA A 94 -25.52 2.04 -15.63
C ALA A 94 -24.01 1.76 -15.60
N ILE A 95 -23.47 1.10 -16.63
CA ILE A 95 -22.03 0.84 -16.73
C ILE A 95 -21.28 2.15 -17.07
N GLU A 96 -21.79 2.97 -17.98
CA GLU A 96 -21.19 4.28 -18.29
C GLU A 96 -21.12 5.16 -17.04
N ASN A 97 -22.21 5.27 -16.26
CA ASN A 97 -22.18 6.00 -14.99
C ASN A 97 -21.14 5.43 -14.00
N CYS A 98 -20.99 4.11 -13.93
CA CYS A 98 -19.96 3.47 -13.11
C CYS A 98 -18.54 3.82 -13.58
N ILE A 99 -18.32 3.90 -14.91
CA ILE A 99 -17.03 4.31 -15.49
C ILE A 99 -16.69 5.76 -15.13
N ASP A 100 -17.70 6.63 -15.09
CA ASP A 100 -17.57 8.02 -14.67
C ASP A 100 -17.26 8.12 -13.17
N ASP A 101 -18.04 7.45 -12.30
CA ASP A 101 -17.81 7.40 -10.85
C ASP A 101 -16.41 6.84 -10.50
N LEU A 102 -15.95 5.83 -11.25
CA LEU A 102 -14.59 5.30 -11.14
C LEU A 102 -13.54 6.32 -11.58
N GLY A 103 -13.85 7.17 -12.58
CA GLY A 103 -13.00 8.29 -12.97
C GLY A 103 -12.77 9.27 -11.82
N ASP A 104 -13.85 9.72 -11.19
CA ASP A 104 -13.78 10.64 -10.05
C ASP A 104 -13.03 10.02 -8.85
N SER A 105 -13.23 8.71 -8.64
CA SER A 105 -12.51 7.95 -7.61
C SER A 105 -11.01 7.87 -7.90
N ILE A 106 -10.62 7.60 -9.16
CA ILE A 106 -9.21 7.57 -9.60
C ILE A 106 -8.56 8.94 -9.40
N ASP A 107 -9.24 10.02 -9.77
CA ASP A 107 -8.71 11.38 -9.60
C ASP A 107 -8.50 11.73 -8.13
N SER A 108 -9.46 11.34 -7.27
CA SER A 108 -9.37 11.54 -5.82
C SER A 108 -8.22 10.74 -5.21
N LEU A 109 -8.10 9.45 -5.56
CA LEU A 109 -7.01 8.58 -5.10
C LEU A 109 -5.64 9.08 -5.56
N SER A 110 -5.53 9.54 -6.82
CA SER A 110 -4.30 10.12 -7.38
C SER A 110 -3.85 11.35 -6.58
N LYS A 111 -4.79 12.24 -6.24
CA LYS A 111 -4.52 13.39 -5.36
C LYS A 111 -4.08 12.94 -3.97
N SER A 112 -4.78 11.98 -3.35
CA SER A 112 -4.40 11.47 -2.03
C SER A 112 -3.00 10.86 -2.01
N VAL A 113 -2.61 10.10 -3.03
CA VAL A 113 -1.23 9.58 -3.16
C VAL A 113 -0.22 10.73 -3.27
N GLN A 114 -0.53 11.78 -4.04
CA GLN A 114 0.36 12.92 -4.20
C GLN A 114 0.51 13.71 -2.90
N GLU A 115 -0.57 13.94 -2.17
CA GLU A 115 -0.58 14.60 -0.86
C GLU A 115 0.18 13.78 0.18
N MET A 116 0.01 12.45 0.17
CA MET A 116 0.76 11.53 1.02
C MET A 116 2.27 11.71 0.84
N LYS A 117 2.75 11.72 -0.40
CA LYS A 117 4.17 11.93 -0.72
C LYS A 117 4.69 13.27 -0.23
N GLN A 118 3.92 14.34 -0.44
CA GLN A 118 4.29 15.68 0.03
C GLN A 118 4.40 15.73 1.57
N MET A 119 3.51 15.04 2.29
CA MET A 119 3.61 14.91 3.75
C MET A 119 4.88 14.15 4.16
N GLY A 120 5.22 13.06 3.46
CA GLY A 120 6.45 12.30 3.69
C GLY A 120 7.71 13.16 3.54
N ASP A 121 7.78 13.95 2.46
CA ASP A 121 8.90 14.87 2.22
C ASP A 121 9.01 15.96 3.30
N ALA A 122 7.87 16.48 3.76
CA ALA A 122 7.83 17.48 4.82
C ALA A 122 8.33 16.90 6.16
N ILE A 123 7.90 15.68 6.51
CA ILE A 123 8.34 14.99 7.72
C ILE A 123 9.85 14.71 7.67
N ALA A 124 10.38 14.27 6.52
CA ALA A 124 11.80 14.01 6.36
C ALA A 124 12.65 15.28 6.56
N LYS A 125 12.20 16.41 6.00
CA LYS A 125 12.88 17.71 6.17
C LYS A 125 12.85 18.21 7.61
N GLU A 126 11.74 18.02 8.31
CA GLU A 126 11.61 18.37 9.74
C GLU A 126 12.58 17.54 10.60
N GLN A 127 12.69 16.24 10.33
CA GLN A 127 13.65 15.37 11.02
C GLN A 127 15.10 15.77 10.76
N GLU A 128 15.43 16.18 9.53
CA GLU A 128 16.74 16.71 9.17
C GLU A 128 17.04 18.00 9.94
N PHE A 129 16.10 18.94 10.00
CA PHE A 129 16.22 20.17 10.78
C PHE A 129 16.43 19.93 12.28
N GLN A 130 15.67 18.99 12.85
CA GLN A 130 15.83 18.60 14.26
C GLN A 130 17.20 17.96 14.54
N SER A 131 17.73 17.18 13.59
CA SER A 131 19.06 16.58 13.74
C SER A 131 20.19 17.62 13.73
N HIS A 132 20.07 18.69 12.93
CA HIS A 132 21.04 19.78 12.87
C HIS A 132 21.01 20.73 14.08
N THR A 133 19.81 20.99 14.63
CA THR A 133 19.64 21.83 15.83
C THR A 133 20.13 21.11 17.10
N SER A 134 20.01 19.79 17.15
CA SER A 134 20.52 18.96 18.27
C SER A 134 22.05 18.86 18.31
N ALA A 135 22.72 19.02 17.16
CA ALA A 135 24.18 18.96 17.06
C ALA A 135 24.87 20.31 17.33
N THR A 136 24.10 21.37 17.54
CA THR A 136 24.61 22.74 17.80
C THR A 136 24.39 23.23 19.24
N SER A 137 23.85 22.37 20.13
CA SER A 137 23.74 22.56 21.58
C SER A 137 24.67 21.64 22.35
#